data_AF-A0A371ARK6-F1
#
_entry.id   AF-A0A371ARK6-F1
#
_cell.length_a   1.000
_cell.length_b   1.000
_cell.length_c   1.000
_cell.angle_alpha   90.00
_cell.angle_beta   90.00
_cell.angle_gamma   90.00
#
_symmetry.space_group_name_H-M   'P 1'
#
loop_
_entity.id
_entity.type
_entity.pdbx_description
1 polymer ?
#
loop_
_entity_poly.entity_id
_entity_poly.type
_entity_poly.pdbx_seq_one_letter_code
_entity_poly.pdbx_strand_id
1 'polypeptide(L)'
;MKIDGNELCKKDLELGKEGKPEEGLKYKLKFLKQVEESGVDHCNCPQACRHHGNCYECVLIHRGHRDHLPYCMWDMVNEKIQSLSLMTEDSYKKECHNCKESGN
;
A
#
# COMPACT_ATOMS: atom_id res chain seq x y z
N MET A 1 7.27 -2.78 -11.81
CA MET A 1 7.92 -3.26 -10.55
C MET A 1 6.85 -3.41 -9.48
N LYS A 2 6.94 -4.37 -8.56
CA LYS A 2 5.96 -4.52 -7.46
C LYS A 2 6.39 -3.68 -6.24
N ILE A 3 5.52 -2.80 -5.76
CA ILE A 3 5.73 -2.02 -4.53
C ILE A 3 5.17 -2.74 -3.30
N ASP A 4 3.91 -3.13 -3.34
CA ASP A 4 3.25 -3.73 -2.17
C ASP A 4 3.81 -5.11 -1.87
N GLY A 5 4.23 -5.33 -0.62
CA GLY A 5 4.86 -6.59 -0.22
C GLY A 5 6.18 -6.90 -0.94
N ASN A 6 6.93 -5.88 -1.39
CA ASN A 6 8.23 -6.06 -2.03
C ASN A 6 9.23 -6.80 -1.12
N GLU A 7 9.95 -7.77 -1.68
CA GLU A 7 10.89 -8.63 -0.93
C GLU A 7 12.08 -7.87 -0.33
N LEU A 8 12.56 -6.79 -0.98
CA LEU A 8 13.62 -5.95 -0.42
C LEU A 8 13.14 -5.21 0.84
N CYS A 9 11.90 -4.71 0.82
CA CYS A 9 11.30 -4.03 1.97
C CYS A 9 11.02 -5.01 3.13
N LYS A 10 10.57 -6.24 2.81
CA LYS A 10 10.44 -7.30 3.83
C LYS A 10 11.79 -7.64 4.45
N LYS A 11 12.86 -7.73 3.65
CA LYS A 11 14.19 -8.02 4.16
C LYS A 11 14.76 -6.90 5.04
N ASP A 12 14.54 -5.64 4.67
CA ASP A 12 14.85 -4.48 5.52
C ASP A 12 14.14 -4.58 6.88
N LEU A 13 12.83 -4.90 6.87
CA LEU A 13 12.05 -5.07 8.09
C LEU A 13 12.54 -6.24 8.97
N GLU A 14 12.89 -7.38 8.38
CA GLU A 14 13.45 -8.54 9.09
C GLU A 14 14.76 -8.17 9.78
N LEU A 15 15.72 -7.58 9.06
CA LEU A 15 17.01 -7.18 9.61
C LEU A 15 16.87 -6.12 10.70
N GLY A 16 15.91 -5.21 10.56
CA GLY A 16 15.56 -4.25 11.62
C GLY A 16 15.10 -4.95 12.90
N LYS A 17 14.26 -5.99 12.81
CA LYS A 17 13.82 -6.79 13.96
C LYS A 17 14.95 -7.61 14.58
N GLU A 18 15.94 -8.02 13.79
CA GLU A 18 17.16 -8.70 14.26
C GLU A 18 18.19 -7.74 14.91
N GLY A 19 17.94 -6.42 14.94
CA GLY A 19 18.89 -5.45 15.47
C GLY A 19 20.03 -5.09 14.51
N LYS A 20 19.85 -5.30 13.20
CA LYS A 20 20.83 -5.00 12.12
C LYS A 20 20.34 -3.89 11.18
N PRO A 21 20.04 -2.67 11.68
CA PRO A 21 19.42 -1.62 10.87
C PRO A 21 20.31 -1.13 9.72
N GLU A 22 21.63 -1.13 9.87
CA GLU A 22 22.56 -0.71 8.82
C GLU A 22 22.59 -1.68 7.63
N GLU A 23 22.43 -2.97 7.88
CA GLU A 23 22.29 -3.98 6.82
C GLU A 23 20.94 -3.84 6.11
N GLY A 24 19.86 -3.61 6.87
CA GLY A 24 18.52 -3.34 6.32
C GLY A 24 18.49 -2.13 5.39
N LEU A 25 19.17 -1.04 5.77
CA LEU A 25 19.25 0.19 4.99
C LEU A 25 19.71 -0.05 3.54
N LYS A 26 20.61 -1.02 3.30
CA LYS A 26 21.08 -1.37 1.95
C LYS A 26 19.94 -1.88 1.07
N TYR A 27 19.04 -2.70 1.62
CA TYR A 27 17.87 -3.21 0.90
C TYR A 27 16.85 -2.11 0.63
N LYS A 28 16.61 -1.25 1.62
CA LYS A 28 15.72 -0.08 1.50
C LYS A 28 16.18 0.87 0.39
N LEU A 29 17.46 1.23 0.37
CA LEU A 29 18.02 2.11 -0.66
C LEU A 29 17.97 1.47 -2.04
N LYS A 30 18.25 0.15 -2.14
CA LYS A 30 18.12 -0.59 -3.39
C LYS A 30 16.69 -0.58 -3.92
N PHE A 31 15.69 -0.75 -3.04
CA PHE A 31 14.28 -0.67 -3.41
C PHE A 31 13.92 0.71 -3.95
N LEU A 32 14.28 1.78 -3.24
CA LEU A 32 13.99 3.15 -3.67
C LEU A 32 14.61 3.46 -5.05
N LYS A 33 15.87 3.06 -5.24
CA LYS A 33 16.56 3.19 -6.54
C LYS A 33 15.85 2.45 -7.66
N GLN A 34 15.40 1.21 -7.42
CA GLN A 34 14.66 0.44 -8.43
C GLN A 34 13.30 1.08 -8.78
N VAL A 35 12.61 1.67 -7.80
CA VAL A 35 11.35 2.40 -8.05
C VAL A 35 11.60 3.61 -8.94
N GLU A 36 12.61 4.42 -8.60
CA GLU A 36 13.01 5.59 -9.38
C GLU A 36 13.43 5.21 -10.81
N GLU A 37 14.32 4.22 -10.96
CA GLU A 37 14.80 3.75 -12.27
C GLU A 37 13.70 3.07 -13.10
N SER A 38 12.62 2.58 -12.48
CA SER A 38 11.55 1.90 -13.22
C SER A 38 10.80 2.84 -14.15
N GLY A 39 10.67 4.13 -13.80
CA GLY A 39 9.86 5.09 -14.55
C GLY A 39 8.37 4.72 -14.70
N VAL A 40 7.91 3.68 -13.99
CA VAL A 40 6.54 3.18 -14.04
C VAL A 40 5.69 3.99 -13.06
N ASP A 41 4.48 4.33 -13.46
CA ASP A 41 3.48 4.89 -12.56
C ASP A 41 2.89 3.81 -11.65
N HIS A 42 2.94 4.05 -10.35
CA HIS A 42 2.46 3.12 -9.33
C HIS A 42 1.16 3.60 -8.68
N CYS A 43 0.54 4.66 -9.19
CA CYS A 43 -0.73 5.15 -8.70
C CYS A 43 -1.89 4.27 -9.19
N ASN A 44 -2.68 3.73 -8.27
CA ASN A 44 -3.90 2.97 -8.56
C ASN A 44 -5.18 3.85 -8.55
N CYS A 45 -5.02 5.17 -8.42
CA CYS A 45 -6.16 6.07 -8.37
C CYS A 45 -6.85 6.14 -9.75
N PRO A 46 -8.17 5.95 -9.85
CA PRO A 46 -8.88 6.00 -11.13
C PRO A 46 -8.99 7.44 -11.70
N GLN A 47 -8.60 8.46 -10.94
CA GLN A 47 -8.71 9.86 -11.32
C GLN A 47 -7.42 10.36 -11.99
N ALA A 48 -7.58 11.08 -13.10
CA ALA A 48 -6.51 11.83 -13.76
C ALA A 48 -6.23 13.15 -13.00
N CYS A 49 -5.57 13.06 -11.84
CA CYS A 49 -5.24 14.22 -11.01
C CYS A 49 -3.86 14.79 -11.33
N ARG A 50 -3.63 16.08 -11.04
CA ARG A 50 -2.34 16.75 -11.28
C ARG A 50 -1.17 16.19 -10.46
N HIS A 51 -1.48 15.46 -9.38
CA HIS A 51 -0.51 14.88 -8.43
C HIS A 51 -0.33 13.37 -8.68
N HIS A 52 -0.87 12.85 -9.78
CA HIS A 52 -0.86 11.42 -10.09
C HIS A 52 0.59 10.92 -10.22
N GLY A 53 0.86 9.74 -9.67
CA GLY A 53 2.23 9.19 -9.55
C GLY A 53 3.15 9.88 -8.52
N ASN A 54 2.80 11.07 -8.00
CA ASN A 54 3.60 11.77 -6.99
C ASN A 54 3.14 11.41 -5.56
N CYS A 55 3.72 10.34 -5.01
CA CYS A 55 3.39 9.83 -3.68
C CYS A 55 3.56 10.89 -2.57
N TYR A 56 4.58 11.75 -2.66
CA TYR A 56 4.86 12.76 -1.64
C TYR A 56 3.74 13.81 -1.56
N GLU A 57 3.38 14.41 -2.71
CA GLU A 57 2.30 15.40 -2.77
C GLU A 57 0.94 14.78 -2.42
N CYS A 58 0.64 13.61 -2.96
CA CYS A 58 -0.59 12.88 -2.70
C CYS A 58 -0.81 12.66 -1.20
N VAL A 59 0.17 12.08 -0.50
CA VAL A 59 0.07 11.80 0.95
C VAL A 59 -0.08 13.08 1.77
N LEU A 60 0.65 14.14 1.43
CA LEU A 60 0.53 15.43 2.13
C LEU A 60 -0.87 16.03 2.01
N ILE A 61 -1.45 16.02 0.81
CA ILE A 61 -2.79 16.56 0.55
C ILE A 61 -3.85 15.76 1.30
N HIS A 62 -3.85 14.43 1.22
CA HIS A 62 -4.80 13.59 1.94
C HIS A 62 -4.68 13.74 3.46
N ARG A 63 -3.45 13.87 3.98
CA ARG A 63 -3.20 14.16 5.39
C ARG A 63 -3.74 15.54 5.80
N GLY A 64 -3.60 16.54 4.94
CA GLY A 64 -4.12 17.89 5.17
C GLY A 64 -5.64 17.94 5.19
N HIS A 65 -6.29 17.28 4.22
CA HIS A 65 -7.75 17.24 4.13
C HIS A 65 -8.40 16.40 5.24
N ARG A 66 -7.78 15.26 5.62
CA ARG A 66 -8.33 14.28 6.57
C ARG A 66 -9.71 13.73 6.21
N ASP A 67 -10.14 13.90 4.97
CA ASP A 67 -11.46 13.48 4.50
C ASP A 67 -11.50 11.98 4.17
N HIS A 68 -10.49 11.47 3.44
CA HIS A 68 -10.39 10.05 3.07
C HIS A 68 -8.95 9.60 2.81
N LEU A 69 -8.74 8.27 2.81
CA LEU A 69 -7.46 7.65 2.54
C LEU A 69 -7.10 7.71 1.05
N PRO A 70 -5.81 7.90 0.69
CA PRO A 70 -5.37 7.75 -0.69
C PRO A 70 -5.56 6.31 -1.17
N TYR A 71 -5.95 6.13 -2.44
CA TYR A 71 -6.25 4.83 -3.04
C TYR A 71 -5.09 3.82 -2.89
N CYS A 72 -3.85 4.27 -2.92
CA CYS A 72 -2.67 3.39 -2.77
C CYS A 72 -2.54 2.77 -1.37
N MET A 73 -3.29 3.25 -0.37
CA MET A 73 -3.32 2.67 0.97
C MET A 73 -4.53 1.77 1.22
N TRP A 74 -5.50 1.73 0.30
CA TRP A 74 -6.75 1.01 0.51
C TRP A 74 -6.52 -0.48 0.71
N ASP A 75 -5.73 -1.13 -0.14
CA ASP A 75 -5.47 -2.57 -0.03
C ASP A 75 -4.81 -2.92 1.30
N MET A 76 -3.78 -2.18 1.70
CA MET A 76 -3.11 -2.36 2.99
C MET A 76 -4.09 -2.25 4.17
N VAL A 77 -5.00 -1.27 4.14
CA VAL A 77 -5.98 -1.06 5.21
C VAL A 77 -7.08 -2.12 5.17
N ASN A 78 -7.54 -2.48 3.98
CA ASN A 78 -8.55 -3.52 3.77
C ASN A 78 -8.07 -4.89 4.26
N GLU A 79 -6.80 -5.25 4.03
CA GLU A 79 -6.21 -6.48 4.57
C GLU A 79 -6.28 -6.52 6.11
N LYS A 80 -6.05 -5.38 6.78
CA LYS A 80 -6.16 -5.28 8.24
C LYS A 80 -7.60 -5.36 8.71
N ILE A 81 -8.52 -4.67 8.05
CA ILE A 81 -9.95 -4.73 8.36
C ILE A 81 -10.49 -6.14 8.16
N GLN A 82 -10.12 -6.82 7.07
CA GLN A 82 -10.48 -8.21 6.82
C GLN A 82 -10.00 -9.11 7.96
N SER A 83 -8.75 -8.94 8.41
CA SER A 83 -8.21 -9.70 9.53
C SER A 83 -9.03 -9.51 10.82
N LEU A 84 -9.56 -8.31 11.06
CA LEU A 84 -10.45 -8.03 12.19
C LEU A 84 -11.84 -8.65 12.01
N SER A 85 -12.39 -8.54 10.80
CA SER A 85 -13.71 -9.07 10.43
C SER A 85 -13.81 -10.59 10.64
N LEU A 86 -12.71 -11.33 10.42
CA LEU A 86 -12.63 -12.76 10.69
C LEU A 86 -12.89 -13.14 12.16
N MET A 87 -12.69 -12.22 13.11
CA MET A 87 -12.97 -12.47 14.54
C MET A 87 -14.44 -12.72 14.83
N THR A 88 -15.34 -12.25 13.96
CA THR A 88 -16.79 -12.41 14.09
C THR A 88 -17.37 -13.20 12.94
N GLU A 89 -16.57 -14.08 12.32
CA GLU A 89 -16.98 -14.86 11.13
C GLU A 89 -17.55 -13.95 10.03
N ASP A 90 -16.94 -12.77 9.87
CA ASP A 90 -17.36 -11.77 8.89
C ASP A 90 -18.78 -11.21 9.04
N SER A 91 -19.42 -11.36 10.20
CA SER A 91 -20.78 -10.85 10.46
C SER A 91 -20.98 -9.35 10.22
N TYR A 92 -19.90 -8.56 10.13
CA TYR A 92 -19.93 -7.12 9.85
C TYR A 92 -19.67 -6.75 8.37
N LYS A 93 -19.28 -7.69 7.50
CA LYS A 93 -19.08 -7.35 6.07
C LYS A 93 -20.41 -6.85 5.49
N LYS A 94 -20.52 -5.52 5.30
CA LYS A 94 -21.59 -4.95 4.47
C LYS A 94 -21.55 -5.66 3.13
N GLU A 95 -22.67 -6.27 2.75
CA GLU A 95 -22.86 -6.82 1.40
C GLU A 95 -22.42 -5.78 0.38
N CYS A 96 -21.50 -6.18 -0.51
CA CYS A 96 -20.97 -5.31 -1.55
C CYS A 96 -22.12 -4.90 -2.48
N HIS A 97 -22.61 -3.66 -2.36
CA HIS A 97 -23.78 -3.17 -3.11
C HIS A 97 -23.54 -3.04 -4.63
N ASN A 98 -22.38 -3.47 -5.17
CA ASN A 98 -22.03 -3.39 -6.60
C ASN A 98 -20.96 -4.39 -7.06
N CYS A 99 -20.68 -5.46 -6.31
CA CYS A 99 -19.82 -6.52 -6.84
C CYS A 99 -20.69 -7.37 -7.75
N LYS A 100 -20.58 -7.18 -9.08
CA LYS A 100 -21.06 -8.20 -10.01
C LYS A 100 -20.40 -9.50 -9.61
N GLU A 101 -21.20 -10.48 -9.21
CA GLU A 101 -20.78 -11.84 -8.97
C GLU A 101 -20.04 -12.32 -10.22
N SER A 102 -18.71 -12.38 -10.17
CA SER A 102 -17.94 -13.19 -11.09
C SER A 102 -18.14 -14.63 -10.64
N GLY A 103 -19.15 -15.26 -11.24
CA GLY A 103 -19.60 -16.61 -10.95
C GLY A 103 -18.50 -17.66 -11.09
N ASN A 104 -18.69 -18.75 -10.35
CA ASN A 104 -18.06 -20.05 -10.57
C ASN A 104 -18.39 -20.61 -11.95
#